data_AF-A0AAW6UQJ9-F1
#
_entry.id   AF-A0AAW6UQJ9-F1
#
_cell.length_a   1.000
_cell.length_b   1.000
_cell.length_c   1.000
_cell.angle_alpha   90.00
_cell.angle_beta   90.00
_cell.angle_gamma   90.00
#
_symmetry.space_group_name_H-M   'P 1'
#
loop_
_entity.id
_entity.type
_entity.pdbx_description
1 polymer ?
#
loop_
_entity_poly.entity_id
_entity_poly.type
_entity_poly.pdbx_seq_one_letter_code
_entity_poly.pdbx_strand_id
1 'polypeptide(L)'
;MAAVAVMSVIYASQPAKTSIEQEQPQVVITSESYVVKNKTCEEYCVAHVQGGENNIYVEYKLDDGSVEFLDILNVVRDDVTINAYVDRYEIEKINAAIVGSAQ
;
A
#
# COMPACT_ATOMS: atom_id res chain seq x y z
N MET A 1 48.94 -23.88 47.68
CA MET A 1 48.13 -24.80 46.85
C MET A 1 46.94 -25.19 47.71
N ALA A 2 45.68 -24.92 47.40
CA ALA A 2 45.02 -25.05 46.12
C ALA A 2 44.14 -23.82 45.78
N ALA A 3 44.08 -23.51 44.49
CA ALA A 3 43.21 -22.51 43.89
C ALA A 3 41.96 -23.20 43.34
N VAL A 4 40.75 -22.77 43.73
CA VAL A 4 39.49 -23.16 43.08
C VAL A 4 38.43 -22.12 43.49
N ALA A 5 37.52 -21.59 42.67
CA ALA A 5 37.45 -21.31 41.25
C ALA A 5 36.28 -20.32 41.15
N VAL A 6 36.53 -19.11 40.61
CA VAL A 6 35.47 -18.15 40.33
C VAL A 6 34.77 -18.62 39.06
N MET A 7 33.47 -18.93 39.11
CA MET A 7 32.66 -19.13 37.91
C MET A 7 31.43 -18.22 37.95
N SER A 8 31.53 -17.16 37.15
CA SER A 8 30.49 -16.22 36.77
C SER A 8 29.55 -16.83 35.74
N VAL A 9 28.24 -16.57 35.86
CA VAL A 9 27.34 -16.59 34.71
C VAL A 9 26.38 -15.41 34.81
N ILE A 10 26.75 -14.27 34.25
CA ILE A 10 25.81 -13.20 33.96
C ILE A 10 25.31 -13.48 32.55
N TYR A 11 24.10 -14.02 32.43
CA TYR A 11 23.42 -14.12 31.15
C TYR A 11 23.11 -12.70 30.65
N ALA A 12 24.00 -12.14 29.83
CA ALA A 12 23.68 -10.97 29.04
C ALA A 12 22.81 -11.43 27.87
N SER A 13 21.49 -11.37 28.04
CA SER A 13 20.55 -11.38 26.93
C SER A 13 20.80 -10.12 26.11
N GLN A 14 21.65 -10.21 25.08
CA GLN A 14 21.72 -9.16 24.07
C GLN A 14 20.34 -9.11 23.39
N PRO A 15 19.69 -7.94 23.30
CA PRO A 15 18.48 -7.85 22.49
C PRO A 15 18.86 -8.28 21.08
N ALA A 16 18.09 -9.23 20.54
CA ALA A 16 18.24 -9.64 19.16
C ALA A 16 18.19 -8.38 18.30
N LYS A 17 19.29 -8.06 17.61
CA LYS A 17 19.30 -6.98 16.63
C LYS A 17 18.48 -7.46 15.45
N THR A 18 17.17 -7.25 15.51
CA THR A 18 16.34 -7.28 14.31
C THR A 18 16.94 -6.23 13.39
N SER A 19 17.43 -6.66 12.22
CA SER A 19 17.75 -5.72 11.15
C SER A 19 16.50 -4.88 10.96
N ILE A 20 16.58 -3.59 11.28
CA ILE A 20 15.52 -2.65 10.98
C ILE A 20 15.57 -2.57 9.46
N GLU A 21 14.79 -3.43 8.80
CA GLU A 21 14.46 -3.26 7.39
C GLU A 21 14.04 -1.80 7.29
N GLN A 22 14.80 -0.99 6.55
CA GLN A 22 14.51 0.44 6.43
C GLN A 22 13.14 0.54 5.78
N GLU A 23 12.09 0.65 6.59
CA GLU A 23 10.72 0.82 6.14
C GLU A 23 10.75 1.98 5.16
N GLN A 24 10.43 1.72 3.89
CA GLN A 24 10.43 2.77 2.89
C GLN A 24 9.49 3.87 3.37
N PRO A 25 9.92 5.14 3.34
CA PRO A 25 9.11 6.24 3.85
C PRO A 25 7.76 6.22 3.13
N GLN A 26 6.68 6.27 3.89
CA GLN A 26 5.34 6.28 3.32
C GLN A 26 5.14 7.57 2.52
N VAL A 27 4.76 7.43 1.26
CA VAL A 27 4.53 8.54 0.33
C VAL A 27 3.03 8.83 0.29
N VAL A 28 2.65 10.05 0.65
CA VAL A 28 1.26 10.51 0.49
C VAL A 28 0.98 10.70 -0.99
N ILE A 29 -0.04 10.02 -1.50
CA ILE A 29 -0.51 10.15 -2.87
C ILE A 29 -1.51 11.28 -2.91
N THR A 30 -1.32 12.19 -3.87
CA THR A 30 -2.29 13.23 -4.20
C THR A 30 -2.33 13.41 -5.71
N SER A 31 -3.50 13.72 -6.25
CA SER A 31 -3.64 14.07 -7.66
C SER A 31 -4.75 15.10 -7.88
N GLU A 32 -4.60 15.91 -8.93
CA GLU A 32 -5.66 16.82 -9.37
C GLU A 32 -6.86 16.05 -9.92
N SER A 33 -6.61 14.93 -10.61
CA SER A 33 -7.65 14.06 -11.17
C SER A 33 -7.13 12.64 -11.35
N TYR A 34 -8.06 11.70 -11.46
CA TYR A 34 -7.77 10.29 -11.74
C TYR A 34 -8.43 9.85 -13.04
N VAL A 35 -7.73 9.01 -13.79
CA VAL A 35 -8.21 8.47 -15.07
C VAL A 35 -8.09 6.95 -15.06
N VAL A 36 -9.22 6.27 -15.23
CA VAL A 36 -9.23 4.81 -15.44
C VAL A 36 -8.67 4.50 -16.82
N LYS A 37 -7.58 3.73 -16.89
CA LYS A 37 -6.90 3.36 -18.13
C LYS A 37 -7.42 2.08 -18.72
N ASN A 38 -7.62 1.08 -17.86
CA ASN A 38 -8.26 -0.18 -18.21
C ASN A 38 -8.93 -0.74 -16.97
N LYS A 39 -9.87 -1.65 -17.19
CA LYS A 39 -10.52 -2.44 -16.14
C LYS A 39 -10.90 -3.80 -16.68
N THR A 40 -10.88 -4.79 -15.81
CA THR A 40 -11.41 -6.14 -16.06
C THR A 40 -12.37 -6.46 -14.93
N CYS A 41 -13.56 -6.96 -15.26
CA CYS A 41 -14.62 -7.22 -14.28
C CYS A 41 -15.12 -8.66 -14.40
N GLU A 42 -15.18 -9.34 -13.26
CA GLU A 42 -15.86 -10.62 -13.07
C GLU A 42 -16.87 -10.47 -11.92
N GLU A 43 -16.65 -11.15 -10.78
CA GLU A 43 -17.38 -10.86 -9.53
C GLU A 43 -16.97 -9.51 -8.93
N TYR A 44 -15.69 -9.18 -9.07
CA TYR A 44 -15.06 -7.92 -8.70
C TYR A 44 -14.37 -7.31 -9.93
N CYS A 45 -14.18 -6.01 -9.92
CA CYS A 45 -13.44 -5.31 -10.96
C CYS A 45 -12.03 -4.96 -10.48
N VAL A 46 -11.04 -5.19 -11.31
CA VAL A 46 -9.69 -4.65 -11.13
C VAL A 46 -9.46 -3.55 -12.15
N ALA A 47 -9.07 -2.36 -11.69
CA ALA A 47 -8.78 -1.23 -12.56
C ALA A 47 -7.35 -0.71 -12.37
N HIS A 48 -6.77 -0.29 -13.48
CA HIS A 48 -5.59 0.57 -13.51
C HIS A 48 -6.06 2.02 -13.56
N VAL A 49 -5.77 2.78 -12.51
CA VAL A 49 -6.10 4.19 -12.35
C VAL A 49 -4.82 5.02 -12.38
N GLN A 50 -4.74 6.00 -13.27
CA GLN A 50 -3.60 6.93 -13.31
C GLN A 50 -3.94 8.22 -12.58
N GLY A 51 -3.06 8.66 -11.67
CA GLY A 51 -3.12 9.94 -10.97
C GLY A 51 -1.76 10.64 -11.00
N GLY A 52 -1.58 11.59 -11.93
CA GLY A 52 -0.28 12.18 -12.22
C GLY A 52 0.73 11.11 -12.68
N GLU A 53 1.86 11.02 -11.98
CA GLU A 53 2.91 10.02 -12.23
C GLU A 53 2.62 8.65 -11.59
N ASN A 54 1.57 8.56 -10.77
CA ASN A 54 1.24 7.33 -10.05
C ASN A 54 0.30 6.44 -10.86
N ASN A 55 0.59 5.15 -10.87
CA ASN A 55 -0.27 4.10 -11.37
C ASN A 55 -0.82 3.33 -10.18
N ILE A 56 -2.13 3.42 -9.95
CA ILE A 56 -2.82 2.84 -8.81
C ILE A 56 -3.66 1.67 -9.32
N TYR A 57 -3.39 0.48 -8.82
CA TYR A 57 -4.21 -0.69 -9.10
C TYR A 57 -5.21 -0.86 -7.97
N VAL A 58 -6.48 -0.95 -8.32
CA VAL A 58 -7.57 -1.03 -7.37
C VAL A 58 -8.47 -2.22 -7.68
N GLU A 59 -8.93 -2.89 -6.64
CA GLU A 59 -10.06 -3.81 -6.71
C GLU A 59 -11.29 -3.09 -6.18
N TYR A 60 -12.42 -3.22 -6.87
CA TYR A 60 -13.66 -2.57 -6.47
C TYR A 60 -14.89 -3.35 -6.93
N LYS A 61 -16.03 -3.02 -6.35
CA LYS A 61 -17.35 -3.47 -6.83
C LYS A 61 -18.30 -2.30 -6.95
N LEU A 62 -19.15 -2.37 -7.97
CA LEU A 62 -20.24 -1.44 -8.17
C LEU A 62 -21.53 -2.05 -7.64
N ASP A 63 -22.30 -1.23 -6.92
CA ASP A 63 -23.70 -1.49 -6.57
C ASP A 63 -24.53 -0.26 -6.98
N ASP A 64 -25.55 -0.49 -7.79
CA ASP A 64 -26.41 0.54 -8.39
C ASP A 64 -25.66 1.78 -8.94
N GLY A 65 -24.57 1.53 -9.67
CA GLY A 65 -23.74 2.59 -10.28
C GLY A 65 -22.85 3.36 -9.30
N SER A 66 -22.81 2.97 -8.03
CA SER A 66 -21.93 3.52 -7.00
C SER A 66 -20.86 2.51 -6.60
N VAL A 67 -19.71 2.97 -6.12
CA VAL A 67 -18.67 2.06 -5.59
C VAL A 67 -19.09 1.57 -4.20
N GLU A 68 -19.34 0.27 -4.07
CA GLU A 68 -19.72 -0.40 -2.82
C GLU A 68 -18.50 -0.57 -1.90
N PHE A 69 -17.38 -1.02 -2.49
CA PHE A 69 -16.08 -1.08 -1.83
C PHE A 69 -14.96 -0.80 -2.84
N LEU A 70 -13.82 -0.35 -2.32
CA LEU A 70 -12.59 -0.19 -3.08
C LEU A 70 -11.39 -0.49 -2.19
N ASP A 71 -10.52 -1.37 -2.67
CA ASP A 71 -9.23 -1.69 -2.06
C ASP A 71 -8.08 -1.28 -3.00
N ILE A 72 -7.08 -0.63 -2.42
CA ILE A 72 -5.82 -0.30 -3.11
C ILE A 72 -4.92 -1.54 -3.08
N LEU A 73 -4.65 -2.12 -4.24
CA LEU A 73 -3.79 -3.30 -4.36
C LEU A 73 -2.30 -2.90 -4.28
N ASN A 74 -1.91 -1.92 -5.09
CA ASN A 74 -0.57 -1.35 -5.09
C ASN A 74 -0.53 0.01 -5.82
N VAL A 75 0.48 0.80 -5.49
CA VAL A 75 0.81 2.05 -6.19
C VAL A 75 2.20 1.92 -6.79
N VAL A 76 2.31 2.20 -8.08
CA VAL A 76 3.54 2.11 -8.86
C VAL A 76 3.91 3.49 -9.39
N ARG A 77 5.16 3.90 -9.16
CA ARG A 77 5.79 5.10 -9.73
C ARG A 77 7.14 4.68 -10.30
N ASP A 78 7.43 5.09 -11.53
CA ASP A 78 8.67 4.73 -12.24
C ASP A 78 8.98 3.22 -12.24
N ASP A 79 7.96 2.40 -12.56
CA ASP A 79 8.03 0.93 -12.59
C ASP A 79 8.37 0.24 -11.25
N VAL A 80 8.29 0.97 -10.13
CA VAL A 80 8.53 0.46 -8.78
C VAL A 80 7.28 0.60 -7.91
N THR A 81 6.91 -0.46 -7.20
CA THR A 81 5.88 -0.40 -6.16
C THR A 81 6.40 0.41 -4.96
N ILE A 82 5.66 1.43 -4.57
CA ILE A 82 6.01 2.32 -3.46
C ILE A 82 5.12 2.08 -2.24
N ASN A 83 5.66 2.33 -1.04
CA ASN A 83 4.86 2.38 0.18
C ASN A 83 3.99 3.65 0.16
N ALA A 84 2.73 3.52 -0.25
CA ALA A 84 1.84 4.64 -0.47
C ALA A 84 0.78 4.78 0.63
N TYR A 85 0.46 6.04 0.96
CA TYR A 85 -0.75 6.41 1.69
C TYR A 85 -1.72 7.11 0.74
N VAL A 86 -2.89 6.51 0.55
CA VAL A 86 -4.00 7.10 -0.22
C VAL A 86 -5.07 7.48 0.79
N ASP A 87 -5.29 8.78 0.97
CA ASP A 87 -6.29 9.25 1.93
C ASP A 87 -7.71 9.15 1.37
N ARG A 88 -8.69 9.38 2.25
CA ARG A 88 -10.11 9.29 1.89
C ARG A 88 -10.52 10.22 0.75
N TYR A 89 -9.99 11.45 0.68
CA TYR A 89 -10.34 12.39 -0.40
C TYR A 89 -9.83 11.88 -1.74
N GLU A 90 -8.66 11.27 -1.77
CA GLU A 90 -8.14 10.65 -2.98
C GLU A 90 -8.96 9.42 -3.39
N ILE A 91 -9.38 8.58 -2.43
CA ILE A 91 -10.29 7.45 -2.70
C ILE A 91 -11.63 7.95 -3.29
N GLU A 92 -12.19 9.05 -2.77
CA GLU A 92 -13.43 9.63 -3.31
C GLU A 92 -13.28 10.10 -4.77
N LYS A 93 -12.14 10.70 -5.13
CA LYS A 93 -11.84 11.07 -6.53
C LYS A 93 -11.66 9.84 -7.42
N ILE A 94 -11.00 8.79 -6.92
CA ILE A 94 -10.85 7.52 -7.65
C ILE A 94 -12.22 6.89 -7.90
N ASN A 95 -13.10 6.85 -6.89
CA ASN A 95 -14.47 6.36 -7.03
C ASN A 95 -15.24 7.15 -8.11
N ALA A 96 -15.12 8.49 -8.11
CA ALA A 96 -15.73 9.33 -9.13
C ALA A 96 -15.21 9.01 -10.54
N ALA A 97 -13.90 8.77 -10.69
CA ALA A 97 -13.30 8.37 -11.95
C ALA A 97 -13.79 6.98 -12.42
N ILE A 98 -13.94 6.04 -11.49
CA ILE A 98 -14.47 4.70 -11.76
C ILE A 98 -15.91 4.79 -12.28
N VAL A 99 -16.79 5.49 -11.55
CA VAL A 99 -18.20 5.66 -11.93
C VAL A 99 -18.32 6.40 -13.26
N GLY A 100 -17.53 7.47 -13.46
CA GLY A 100 -17.50 8.21 -14.72
C GLY A 100 -16.98 7.41 -15.92
N SER A 101 -16.20 6.35 -15.70
CA SER A 101 -15.71 5.43 -16.74
C SER A 101 -16.64 4.23 -17.02
N ALA A 102 -17.73 4.09 -16.28
CA ALA A 102 -18.68 2.98 -16.42
C ALA A 102 -19.72 3.19 -17.54
N GLN A 103 -19.67 4.34 -18.21
CA GLN A 103 -20.44 4.68 -19.43
C GLN A 103 -19.60 4.50 -20.68
#